data_AF-A0A1F9VHS9-F1
#
_entry.id   AF-A0A1F9VHS9-F1
#
_cell.length_a   1.000
_cell.length_b   1.000
_cell.length_c   1.000
_cell.angle_alpha   90.00
_cell.angle_beta   90.00
_cell.angle_gamma   90.00
#
_symmetry.space_group_name_H-M   'P 1'
#
loop_
_entity.id
_entity.type
_entity.pdbx_description
1 polymer ?
#
loop_
_entity_poly.entity_id
_entity_poly.type
_entity_poly.pdbx_seq_one_letter_code
_entity_poly.pdbx_strand_id
1 'polypeptide(L)'
;MPDNSKFCGRCGMFLSDKSERLEKLRSDFAWIFRRSWGGFVSGFVGWILVFIISRMLKQDVGSLMNNTVTGLICGVFLGTAGGIIEESAYKAFCGGILGAIGGALGGLLNIPLMGIFSQSEAWFPFSIMITWAIGGAFIGATSGIIERSGKKILAGVIFGFAGGAIGGYLGSVFYGSALIEFQPRSWMANRFAEGLSGGLLGASLWFVVGIIEKVYIFKRKEDPSLDIKECGFCSKKNPLKFWYCSDCGKSLPTAAPRQKVAVIPYHGIERVINAFRFLSWLFGVAGAITTPVIFVIFLFQDIFLAFIGIVFSVLFTYLMMLIFRFAADMLACFAKSSYPKAENAAQPQAGRQ
;
A
#
# COMPACT_ATOMS: atom_id res chain seq x y z
N MET A 1 -29.89 -22.08 -25.61
CA MET A 1 -29.19 -20.81 -25.90
C MET A 1 -27.79 -21.18 -26.33
N PRO A 2 -27.33 -20.80 -27.54
CA PRO A 2 -25.98 -21.16 -27.97
C PRO A 2 -24.97 -20.35 -27.15
N ASP A 3 -24.11 -21.06 -26.40
CA ASP A 3 -23.02 -20.45 -25.63
C ASP A 3 -22.03 -19.80 -26.61
N ASN A 4 -21.97 -18.47 -26.59
CA ASN A 4 -21.04 -17.61 -27.36
C ASN A 4 -19.60 -17.74 -26.83
N SER A 5 -19.16 -18.96 -26.55
CA SER A 5 -17.88 -19.27 -25.95
C SER A 5 -16.76 -19.04 -26.97
N LYS A 6 -15.82 -18.15 -26.64
CA LYS A 6 -14.64 -17.87 -27.46
C LYS A 6 -13.49 -18.73 -26.97
N PHE A 7 -12.95 -19.59 -27.84
CA PHE A 7 -11.81 -20.43 -27.50
C PHE A 7 -10.49 -19.64 -27.62
N CYS A 8 -9.69 -19.64 -26.56
CA CYS A 8 -8.36 -19.04 -26.55
C CYS A 8 -7.31 -20.09 -26.98
N GLY A 9 -6.86 -20.06 -28.23
CA GLY A 9 -5.84 -20.98 -28.74
C GLY A 9 -4.47 -20.89 -28.03
N ARG A 10 -4.20 -19.79 -27.30
CA ARG A 10 -2.95 -19.58 -26.57
C ARG A 10 -2.95 -20.17 -25.15
N CYS A 11 -4.13 -20.24 -24.55
CA CYS A 11 -4.31 -20.59 -23.14
C CYS A 11 -5.19 -21.82 -22.93
N GLY A 12 -5.77 -22.39 -24.01
CA GLY A 12 -6.57 -23.61 -23.99
C GLY A 12 -7.92 -23.48 -23.28
N MET A 13 -8.34 -22.27 -22.90
CA MET A 13 -9.58 -22.04 -22.15
C MET A 13 -10.72 -21.55 -23.04
N PHE A 14 -11.93 -22.03 -22.75
CA PHE A 14 -13.17 -21.51 -23.29
C PHE A 14 -13.63 -20.31 -22.45
N LEU A 15 -13.63 -19.12 -23.04
CA LEU A 15 -14.17 -17.92 -22.43
C LEU A 15 -15.68 -17.88 -22.65
N SER A 16 -16.45 -18.29 -21.64
CA SER A 16 -17.87 -17.99 -21.51
C SER A 16 -18.07 -16.66 -20.76
N ASP A 17 -19.23 -16.01 -20.93
CA ASP A 17 -19.57 -14.78 -20.19
C ASP A 17 -19.45 -14.95 -18.66
N LYS A 18 -19.75 -16.15 -18.15
CA LYS A 18 -19.59 -16.49 -16.73
C LYS A 18 -18.11 -16.51 -16.33
N SER A 19 -17.25 -17.13 -17.15
CA SER A 19 -15.80 -17.16 -16.91
C SER A 19 -15.16 -15.79 -16.99
N GLU A 20 -15.63 -14.91 -17.89
CA GLU A 20 -15.13 -13.54 -18.01
C GLU A 20 -15.51 -12.70 -16.78
N ARG A 21 -16.75 -12.84 -16.27
CA ARG A 21 -17.16 -12.20 -15.02
C ARG A 21 -16.33 -12.69 -13.83
N LEU A 22 -16.07 -13.99 -13.74
CA LEU A 22 -15.27 -14.60 -12.68
C LEU A 22 -13.82 -14.09 -12.71
N GLU A 23 -13.19 -14.03 -13.88
CA GLU A 23 -11.82 -13.54 -14.00
C GLU A 23 -11.74 -12.04 -13.70
N LYS A 24 -12.76 -11.26 -14.09
CA LYS A 24 -12.87 -9.86 -13.69
C LYS A 24 -12.97 -9.70 -12.17
N LEU A 25 -13.85 -10.45 -11.51
CA LEU A 25 -14.00 -10.43 -10.06
C LEU A 25 -12.71 -10.83 -9.34
N ARG A 26 -12.03 -11.88 -9.82
CA ARG A 26 -10.73 -12.31 -9.32
C ARG A 26 -9.67 -11.22 -9.47
N SER A 27 -9.65 -10.54 -10.61
CA SER A 27 -8.72 -9.45 -10.90
C SER A 27 -8.95 -8.24 -10.00
N ASP A 28 -10.22 -7.87 -9.81
CA ASP A 28 -10.63 -6.76 -8.96
C ASP A 28 -10.37 -7.09 -7.47
N PHE A 29 -10.69 -8.30 -7.03
CA PHE A 29 -10.41 -8.75 -5.66
C PHE A 29 -8.91 -8.75 -5.37
N ALA A 30 -8.09 -9.34 -6.25
CA ALA A 30 -6.65 -9.37 -6.04
C ALA A 30 -6.03 -7.97 -6.01
N TRP A 31 -6.58 -7.03 -6.78
CA TRP A 31 -6.18 -5.62 -6.72
C TRP A 31 -6.46 -5.01 -5.35
N ILE A 32 -7.71 -5.16 -4.87
CA ILE A 32 -8.14 -4.62 -3.56
C ILE A 32 -7.36 -5.30 -2.43
N PHE A 33 -7.17 -6.62 -2.51
CA PHE A 33 -6.44 -7.39 -1.51
C PHE A 33 -4.98 -6.96 -1.39
N ARG A 34 -4.29 -6.76 -2.53
CA ARG A 34 -2.91 -6.26 -2.54
C ARG A 34 -2.78 -4.87 -1.92
N ARG A 35 -3.77 -3.99 -2.19
CA ARG A 35 -3.85 -2.65 -1.58
C ARG A 35 -4.00 -2.75 -0.08
N SER A 36 -4.95 -3.55 0.38
CA SER A 36 -5.20 -3.75 1.80
C SER A 36 -3.97 -4.30 2.52
N TRP A 37 -3.27 -5.29 1.95
CA TRP A 37 -2.02 -5.81 2.53
C TRP A 37 -0.88 -4.79 2.57
N GLY A 38 -0.70 -4.02 1.50
CA GLY A 38 0.31 -2.95 1.51
C GLY A 38 -0.02 -1.86 2.53
N GLY A 39 -1.31 -1.54 2.66
CA GLY A 39 -1.84 -0.69 3.72
C GLY A 39 -1.54 -1.24 5.11
N PHE A 40 -1.82 -2.53 5.34
CA PHE A 40 -1.55 -3.21 6.61
C PHE A 40 -0.10 -3.08 7.02
N VAL A 41 0.83 -3.43 6.13
CA VAL A 41 2.25 -3.37 6.49
C VAL A 41 2.71 -1.93 6.69
N SER A 42 2.25 -0.99 5.86
CA SER A 42 2.59 0.42 6.05
C SER A 42 2.07 0.98 7.38
N GLY A 43 0.85 0.63 7.79
CA GLY A 43 0.27 1.04 9.07
C GLY A 43 0.96 0.38 10.26
N PHE A 44 1.28 -0.92 10.15
CA PHE A 44 2.03 -1.65 11.17
C PHE A 44 3.41 -1.02 11.41
N VAL A 45 4.17 -0.83 10.34
CA VAL A 45 5.51 -0.24 10.41
C VAL A 45 5.45 1.20 10.91
N GLY A 46 4.51 1.99 10.40
CA GLY A 46 4.28 3.37 10.84
C GLY A 46 4.05 3.46 12.35
N TRP A 47 3.18 2.62 12.92
CA TRP A 47 2.89 2.66 14.35
C TRP A 47 4.05 2.25 15.24
N ILE A 48 4.78 1.20 14.85
CA ILE A 48 5.99 0.78 15.58
C ILE A 48 7.04 1.91 15.58
N LEU A 49 7.20 2.62 14.47
CA LEU A 49 8.17 3.71 14.35
C LEU A 49 7.80 4.93 15.18
N VAL A 50 6.51 5.31 15.19
CA VAL A 50 6.03 6.38 16.07
C VAL A 50 6.36 6.08 17.51
N PHE A 51 6.10 4.86 17.97
CA PHE A 51 6.43 4.46 19.34
C PHE A 51 7.93 4.61 19.64
N ILE A 52 8.79 4.13 18.74
CA ILE A 52 10.25 4.25 18.89
C ILE A 52 10.63 5.72 19.02
N ILE A 53 10.12 6.58 18.13
CA ILE A 53 10.41 8.02 18.12
C ILE A 53 9.88 8.71 19.39
N SER A 54 8.63 8.45 19.79
CA SER A 54 8.04 9.04 21.01
C SER A 54 8.80 8.65 22.27
N ARG A 55 9.33 7.42 22.36
CA ARG A 55 10.18 7.00 23.47
C ARG A 55 11.54 7.70 23.46
N MET A 56 12.11 7.89 22.28
CA MET A 56 13.42 8.53 22.15
C MET A 56 13.36 10.05 22.37
N LEU A 57 12.23 10.70 22.13
CA LEU A 57 12.08 12.13 22.35
C LEU A 57 12.03 12.56 23.83
N LYS A 58 12.03 11.60 24.78
CA LYS A 58 11.83 11.79 26.23
C LYS A 58 10.48 12.47 26.52
N GLN A 59 9.74 12.00 27.51
CA GLN A 59 8.31 12.31 27.74
C GLN A 59 7.91 13.80 27.94
N ASP A 60 8.84 14.77 27.81
CA ASP A 60 8.57 16.21 27.96
C ASP A 60 8.03 16.88 26.67
N VAL A 61 7.77 16.09 25.63
CA VAL A 61 7.12 16.59 24.42
C VAL A 61 5.63 16.84 24.73
N GLY A 62 5.20 18.10 24.72
CA GLY A 62 3.79 18.45 24.94
C GLY A 62 2.84 17.62 24.08
N SER A 63 1.67 17.25 24.62
CA SER A 63 0.66 16.39 23.98
C SER A 63 0.32 16.80 22.53
N LEU A 64 0.38 18.12 22.26
CA LEU A 64 0.23 18.69 20.93
C LEU A 64 1.25 18.15 19.92
N MET A 65 2.53 18.26 20.27
CA MET A 65 3.62 17.87 19.38
C MET A 65 3.69 16.35 19.25
N ASN A 66 3.43 15.60 20.32
CA ASN A 66 3.40 14.13 20.24
C ASN A 66 2.30 13.62 19.30
N ASN A 67 1.05 14.10 19.44
CA ASN A 67 -0.06 13.69 18.57
C ASN A 67 0.14 14.10 17.11
N THR A 68 0.70 15.29 16.87
CA THR A 68 0.95 15.79 15.52
C THR A 68 2.05 14.99 14.82
N VAL A 69 3.17 14.71 15.51
CA VAL A 69 4.29 13.93 14.96
C VAL A 69 3.88 12.48 14.72
N THR A 70 3.15 11.89 15.67
CA THR A 70 2.50 10.57 15.56
C THR A 70 1.64 10.49 14.30
N GLY A 71 0.73 11.45 14.12
CA GLY A 71 -0.14 11.52 12.95
C GLY A 71 0.65 11.69 11.65
N LEU A 72 1.66 12.57 11.64
CA LEU A 72 2.50 12.84 10.47
C LEU A 72 3.22 11.58 9.99
N ILE A 73 3.94 10.89 10.89
CA ILE A 73 4.73 9.70 10.54
C ILE A 73 3.82 8.62 9.96
N CYS A 74 2.74 8.26 10.66
CA CYS A 74 1.83 7.23 10.16
C CYS A 74 1.10 7.67 8.89
N GLY A 75 0.77 8.95 8.77
CA GLY A 75 0.23 9.54 7.56
C GLY A 75 1.15 9.34 6.35
N VAL A 76 2.46 9.60 6.49
CA VAL A 76 3.46 9.37 5.43
C VAL A 76 3.49 7.89 5.01
N PHE A 77 3.56 6.97 5.98
CA PHE A 77 3.62 5.54 5.67
C PHE A 77 2.37 5.06 4.93
N LEU A 78 1.19 5.40 5.46
CA LEU A 78 -0.07 5.03 4.83
C LEU A 78 -0.24 5.69 3.46
N GLY A 79 0.19 6.94 3.29
CA GLY A 79 0.08 7.67 2.05
C GLY A 79 1.03 7.18 0.94
N THR A 80 2.26 6.78 1.30
CA THR A 80 3.24 6.26 0.33
C THR A 80 2.84 4.90 -0.22
N ALA A 81 2.13 4.06 0.56
CA ALA A 81 1.80 2.68 0.21
C ALA A 81 1.23 2.54 -1.21
N GLY A 82 0.27 3.37 -1.62
CA GLY A 82 -0.33 3.28 -2.96
C GLY A 82 0.64 3.50 -4.11
N GLY A 83 1.59 4.42 -3.95
CA GLY A 83 2.61 4.69 -4.96
C GLY A 83 3.64 3.58 -5.04
N ILE A 84 4.01 3.03 -3.89
CA ILE A 84 4.95 1.90 -3.83
C ILE A 84 4.33 0.65 -4.47
N ILE A 85 3.04 0.39 -4.22
CA ILE A 85 2.29 -0.74 -4.82
C ILE A 85 2.22 -0.63 -6.34
N GLU A 86 2.26 0.59 -6.85
CA GLU A 86 2.20 0.91 -8.28
C GLU A 86 3.58 1.16 -8.91
N GLU A 87 4.66 0.98 -8.15
CA GLU A 87 6.03 1.28 -8.59
C GLU A 87 6.16 2.71 -9.15
N SER A 88 5.40 3.64 -8.56
CA SER A 88 5.33 5.04 -8.99
C SER A 88 5.89 5.94 -7.89
N ALA A 89 7.13 6.40 -8.10
CA ALA A 89 7.80 7.33 -7.20
C ALA A 89 6.99 8.63 -7.03
N TYR A 90 6.40 9.14 -8.12
CA TYR A 90 5.57 10.34 -8.08
C TYR A 90 4.32 10.14 -7.20
N LYS A 91 3.61 9.02 -7.36
CA LYS A 91 2.45 8.72 -6.51
C LYS A 91 2.86 8.50 -5.05
N ALA A 92 4.00 7.86 -4.81
CA ALA A 92 4.50 7.63 -3.45
C ALA A 92 4.82 8.97 -2.77
N PHE A 93 5.47 9.88 -3.49
CA PHE A 93 5.79 11.22 -2.99
C PHE A 93 4.54 12.06 -2.72
N CYS A 94 3.63 12.18 -3.69
CA CYS A 94 2.38 12.92 -3.50
C CYS A 94 1.52 12.32 -2.38
N GLY A 95 1.41 10.99 -2.34
CA GLY A 95 0.69 10.28 -1.28
C GLY A 95 1.33 10.49 0.09
N GLY A 96 2.67 10.44 0.18
CA GLY A 96 3.41 10.72 1.40
C GLY A 96 3.18 12.14 1.93
N ILE A 97 3.19 13.15 1.07
CA ILE A 97 2.92 14.55 1.46
C ILE A 97 1.48 14.71 1.94
N LEU A 98 0.50 14.23 1.17
CA LEU A 98 -0.91 14.36 1.55
C LEU A 98 -1.21 13.55 2.82
N GLY A 99 -0.61 12.37 2.94
CA GLY A 99 -0.65 11.56 4.15
C GLY A 99 -0.07 12.31 5.35
N ALA A 100 1.10 12.94 5.21
CA ALA A 100 1.71 13.75 6.27
C ALA A 100 0.79 14.89 6.73
N ILE A 101 0.21 15.64 5.79
CA ILE A 101 -0.70 16.76 6.08
C ILE A 101 -1.96 16.25 6.77
N GLY A 102 -2.62 15.24 6.19
CA GLY A 102 -3.86 14.68 6.75
C GLY A 102 -3.63 14.05 8.12
N GLY A 103 -2.51 13.36 8.31
CA GLY A 103 -2.12 12.78 9.58
C GLY A 103 -1.82 13.83 10.65
N ALA A 104 -1.07 14.89 10.30
CA ALA A 104 -0.80 16.01 11.21
C ALA A 104 -2.09 16.73 11.63
N LEU A 105 -2.98 17.04 10.67
CA LEU A 105 -4.28 17.66 10.95
C LEU A 105 -5.16 16.76 11.81
N GLY A 106 -5.21 15.47 11.50
CA GLY A 106 -5.90 14.48 12.33
C GLY A 106 -5.36 14.45 13.76
N GLY A 107 -4.03 14.40 13.91
CA GLY A 107 -3.37 14.42 15.23
C GLY A 107 -3.64 15.69 16.03
N LEU A 108 -3.64 16.85 15.38
CA LEU A 108 -4.01 18.13 16.01
C LEU A 108 -5.46 18.11 16.49
N LEU A 109 -6.37 17.60 15.67
CA LEU A 109 -7.80 17.51 16.01
C LEU A 109 -8.07 16.44 17.06
N ASN A 110 -7.23 15.42 17.17
CA ASN A 110 -7.38 14.38 18.18
C ASN A 110 -7.33 14.95 19.61
N ILE A 111 -6.65 16.06 19.85
CA ILE A 111 -6.49 16.65 21.19
C ILE A 111 -7.82 17.16 21.75
N PRO A 112 -8.54 18.09 21.07
CA PRO A 112 -9.87 18.49 21.53
C PRO A 112 -10.88 17.34 21.47
N LEU A 113 -10.76 16.43 20.50
CA LEU A 113 -11.64 15.26 20.40
C LEU A 113 -11.48 14.32 21.60
N MET A 114 -10.24 14.08 22.05
CA MET A 114 -9.99 13.32 23.26
C MET A 114 -10.56 14.03 24.48
N GLY A 115 -10.45 15.36 24.59
CA GLY A 115 -11.09 16.10 25.69
C GLY A 115 -12.62 15.95 25.73
N ILE A 116 -13.27 15.81 24.57
CA ILE A 116 -14.73 15.60 24.46
C ILE A 116 -15.11 14.14 24.76
N PHE A 117 -14.35 13.19 24.21
CA PHE A 117 -14.69 11.77 24.23
C PHE A 117 -14.01 10.97 25.37
N SER A 118 -13.11 11.56 26.15
CA SER A 118 -12.43 10.88 27.26
C SER A 118 -13.32 10.63 28.48
N GLN A 119 -14.54 11.15 28.49
CA GLN A 119 -15.46 10.98 29.62
C GLN A 119 -15.99 9.55 29.77
N SER A 120 -15.84 8.70 28.74
CA SER A 120 -16.22 7.29 28.81
C SER A 120 -15.33 6.45 27.89
N GLU A 121 -14.85 5.30 28.40
CA GLU A 121 -13.98 4.38 27.67
C GLU A 121 -14.60 3.89 26.35
N ALA A 122 -15.93 3.81 26.28
CA ALA A 122 -16.66 3.43 25.07
C ALA A 122 -16.53 4.47 23.94
N TRP A 123 -16.18 5.72 24.26
CA TRP A 123 -16.13 6.82 23.30
C TRP A 123 -14.73 7.10 22.77
N PHE A 124 -13.69 6.57 23.41
CA PHE A 124 -12.30 6.68 22.94
C PHE A 124 -12.11 6.29 21.47
N PRO A 125 -12.69 5.18 20.95
CA PRO A 125 -12.57 4.80 19.54
C PRO A 125 -13.06 5.86 18.54
N PHE A 126 -14.02 6.71 18.94
CA PHE A 126 -14.58 7.74 18.06
C PHE A 126 -13.59 8.89 17.82
N SER A 127 -12.73 9.22 18.79
CA SER A 127 -11.67 10.22 18.59
C SER A 127 -10.67 9.78 17.52
N ILE A 128 -10.25 8.51 17.59
CA ILE A 128 -9.32 7.89 16.64
C ILE A 128 -9.99 7.70 15.27
N MET A 129 -11.27 7.32 15.24
CA MET A 129 -12.09 7.25 14.02
C MET A 129 -12.06 8.58 13.26
N ILE A 130 -12.38 9.70 13.92
CA ILE A 130 -12.44 11.02 13.27
C ILE A 130 -11.04 11.46 12.82
N THR A 131 -10.03 11.27 13.67
CA THR A 131 -8.62 11.56 13.36
C THR A 131 -8.19 10.92 12.06
N TRP A 132 -8.46 9.63 11.93
CA TRP A 132 -8.04 8.86 10.75
C TRP A 132 -8.99 8.97 9.58
N ALA A 133 -10.24 9.39 9.78
CA ALA A 133 -11.11 9.80 8.68
C ALA A 133 -10.51 11.00 7.93
N ILE A 134 -9.93 11.97 8.66
CA ILE A 134 -9.24 13.10 8.05
C ILE A 134 -7.96 12.65 7.34
N GLY A 135 -7.11 11.85 8.00
CA GLY A 135 -5.92 11.28 7.37
C GLY A 135 -6.26 10.49 6.08
N GLY A 136 -7.30 9.67 6.15
CA GLY A 136 -7.80 8.88 5.03
C GLY A 136 -8.33 9.75 3.87
N ALA A 137 -9.01 10.86 4.16
CA ALA A 137 -9.50 11.79 3.14
C ALA A 137 -8.36 12.36 2.27
N PHE A 138 -7.26 12.79 2.89
CA PHE A 138 -6.09 13.29 2.18
C PHE A 138 -5.39 12.19 1.38
N ILE A 139 -5.21 11.01 1.99
CA ILE A 139 -4.60 9.85 1.30
C ILE A 139 -5.43 9.46 0.08
N GLY A 140 -6.76 9.37 0.22
CA GLY A 140 -7.67 9.03 -0.87
C GLY A 140 -7.71 10.08 -1.99
N ALA A 141 -7.50 11.37 -1.67
CA ALA A 141 -7.43 12.45 -2.67
C ALA A 141 -6.26 12.28 -3.65
N THR A 142 -5.16 11.63 -3.22
CA THR A 142 -3.92 11.46 -4.00
C THR A 142 -4.17 11.00 -5.42
N SER A 143 -4.91 9.90 -5.59
CA SER A 143 -5.14 9.32 -6.92
C SER A 143 -6.03 10.20 -7.80
N GLY A 144 -6.97 10.95 -7.22
CA GLY A 144 -7.77 11.94 -7.94
C GLY A 144 -6.96 13.16 -8.40
N ILE A 145 -6.02 13.62 -7.56
CA ILE A 145 -5.12 14.75 -7.87
C ILE A 145 -4.19 14.40 -9.02
N ILE A 146 -3.63 13.18 -8.99
CA ILE A 146 -2.75 12.68 -10.06
C ILE A 146 -3.52 12.58 -11.39
N GLU A 147 -4.78 12.13 -11.34
CA GLU A 147 -5.67 12.08 -12.49
C GLU A 147 -6.24 13.44 -12.92
N ARG A 148 -5.93 14.52 -12.19
CA ARG A 148 -6.36 15.91 -12.46
C ARG A 148 -7.87 16.06 -12.70
N SER A 149 -8.69 15.32 -11.95
CA SER A 149 -10.14 15.34 -12.10
C SER A 149 -10.83 15.62 -10.77
N GLY A 150 -11.52 16.77 -10.65
CA GLY A 150 -12.23 17.17 -9.43
C GLY A 150 -13.24 16.11 -8.95
N LYS A 151 -13.94 15.44 -9.87
CA LYS A 151 -14.87 14.35 -9.53
C LYS A 151 -14.15 13.15 -8.92
N LYS A 152 -12.97 12.80 -9.44
CA LYS A 152 -12.14 11.71 -8.90
C LYS A 152 -11.48 12.09 -7.56
N ILE A 153 -11.13 13.37 -7.39
CA ILE A 153 -10.65 13.91 -6.10
C ILE A 153 -11.74 13.76 -5.04
N LEU A 154 -12.95 14.24 -5.31
CA LEU A 154 -14.07 14.16 -4.38
C LEU A 154 -14.41 12.70 -4.02
N ALA A 155 -14.45 11.81 -5.01
CA ALA A 155 -14.63 10.38 -4.77
C ALA A 155 -13.51 9.81 -3.89
N GLY A 156 -12.25 10.14 -4.19
CA GLY A 156 -11.10 9.75 -3.39
C GLY A 156 -11.20 10.25 -1.94
N VAL A 157 -11.60 11.50 -1.74
CA VAL A 157 -11.81 12.11 -0.41
C VAL A 157 -12.88 11.38 0.39
N ILE A 158 -14.07 11.15 -0.20
CA ILE A 158 -15.19 10.51 0.51
C ILE A 158 -14.86 9.07 0.91
N PHE A 159 -14.33 8.29 -0.02
CA PHE A 159 -14.00 6.88 0.23
C PHE A 159 -12.74 6.74 1.10
N GLY A 160 -11.78 7.65 0.97
CA GLY A 160 -10.65 7.78 1.88
C GLY A 160 -11.10 8.10 3.31
N PHE A 161 -12.04 9.04 3.46
CA PHE A 161 -12.63 9.38 4.75
C PHE A 161 -13.33 8.17 5.38
N ALA A 162 -14.18 7.48 4.63
CA ALA A 162 -14.86 6.28 5.11
C ALA A 162 -13.88 5.16 5.48
N GLY A 163 -12.88 4.89 4.63
CA GLY A 163 -11.85 3.88 4.90
C GLY A 163 -11.02 4.20 6.13
N GLY A 164 -10.64 5.48 6.30
CA GLY A 164 -9.91 5.96 7.46
C GLY A 164 -10.72 5.91 8.75
N ALA A 165 -12.00 6.26 8.69
CA ALA A 165 -12.94 6.14 9.82
C ALA A 165 -13.08 4.67 10.26
N ILE A 166 -13.41 3.77 9.33
CA ILE A 166 -13.56 2.34 9.60
C ILE A 166 -12.25 1.78 10.18
N GLY A 167 -11.12 2.11 9.55
CA GLY A 167 -9.80 1.65 10.02
C GLY A 167 -9.44 2.18 11.41
N GLY A 168 -9.68 3.46 11.68
CA GLY A 168 -9.43 4.08 12.98
C GLY A 168 -10.29 3.47 14.09
N TYR A 169 -11.57 3.22 13.81
CA TYR A 169 -12.47 2.55 14.74
C TYR A 169 -12.05 1.10 15.00
N LEU A 170 -11.86 0.30 13.95
CA LEU A 170 -11.48 -1.12 14.10
C LEU A 170 -10.12 -1.27 14.78
N GLY A 171 -9.14 -0.43 14.43
CA GLY A 171 -7.82 -0.44 15.05
C GLY A 171 -7.89 -0.09 16.54
N SER A 172 -8.65 0.93 16.93
CA SER A 172 -8.78 1.33 18.33
C SER A 172 -9.56 0.34 19.18
N VAL A 173 -10.64 -0.25 18.65
CA VAL A 173 -11.38 -1.33 19.31
C VAL A 173 -10.49 -2.55 19.49
N PHE A 174 -9.77 -2.98 18.44
CA PHE A 174 -8.82 -4.08 18.54
C PHE A 174 -7.76 -3.83 19.61
N TYR A 175 -7.20 -2.62 19.64
CA TYR A 175 -6.20 -2.26 20.65
C TYR A 175 -6.76 -2.32 22.07
N GLY A 176 -7.95 -1.76 22.29
CA GLY A 176 -8.65 -1.83 23.59
C GLY A 176 -8.92 -3.26 24.03
N SER A 177 -9.49 -4.09 23.13
CA SER A 177 -9.74 -5.51 23.41
C SER A 177 -8.45 -6.29 23.67
N ALA A 178 -7.39 -6.04 22.89
CA ALA A 178 -6.10 -6.70 23.08
C ALA A 178 -5.50 -6.43 24.46
N LEU A 179 -5.64 -5.20 24.97
CA LEU A 179 -5.18 -4.82 26.31
C LEU A 179 -6.03 -5.42 27.43
N ILE A 180 -7.36 -5.44 27.28
CA ILE A 180 -8.28 -5.91 28.31
C ILE A 180 -8.27 -7.44 28.41
N GLU A 181 -8.33 -8.14 27.28
CA GLU A 181 -8.56 -9.59 27.23
C GLU A 181 -7.26 -10.39 27.37
N PHE A 182 -6.17 -9.93 26.74
CA PHE A 182 -4.90 -10.66 26.78
C PHE A 182 -3.92 -10.15 27.83
N GLN A 183 -4.16 -8.96 28.39
CA GLN A 183 -3.29 -8.28 29.37
C GLN A 183 -1.80 -8.56 29.14
N PRO A 184 -1.26 -8.21 27.96
CA PRO A 184 0.10 -8.58 27.58
C PRO A 184 1.11 -8.08 28.61
N ARG A 185 1.69 -9.01 29.38
CA ARG A 185 2.70 -8.69 30.41
C ARG A 185 4.06 -8.39 29.83
N SER A 186 4.35 -8.91 28.63
CA SER A 186 5.61 -8.65 27.96
C SER A 186 5.55 -7.32 27.20
N TRP A 187 6.65 -6.58 27.24
CA TRP A 187 6.80 -5.35 26.48
C TRP A 187 6.59 -5.60 24.97
N MET A 188 7.13 -6.71 24.46
CA MET A 188 7.02 -7.07 23.04
C MET A 188 5.57 -7.33 22.62
N ALA A 189 4.76 -8.01 23.45
CA ALA A 189 3.37 -8.27 23.12
C ALA A 189 2.51 -6.99 23.05
N ASN A 190 2.76 -6.02 23.93
CA ASN A 190 2.11 -4.70 23.86
C ASN A 190 2.42 -3.99 22.53
N ARG A 191 3.68 -4.01 22.10
CA ARG A 191 4.11 -3.38 20.85
C ARG A 191 3.52 -4.07 19.62
N PHE A 192 3.41 -5.40 19.66
CA PHE A 192 2.71 -6.14 18.61
C PHE A 192 1.23 -5.75 18.54
N ALA A 193 0.54 -5.59 19.67
CA ALA A 193 -0.86 -5.16 19.68
C ALA A 193 -1.04 -3.75 19.08
N GLU A 194 -0.15 -2.81 19.40
CA GLU A 194 -0.12 -1.47 18.80
C GLU A 194 0.14 -1.54 17.28
N GLY A 195 1.17 -2.27 16.86
CA GLY A 195 1.48 -2.46 15.44
C GLY A 195 0.30 -3.08 14.68
N LEU A 196 -0.33 -4.11 15.24
CA LEU A 196 -1.49 -4.77 14.64
C LEU A 196 -2.69 -3.82 14.53
N SER A 197 -2.93 -2.96 15.53
CA SER A 197 -3.94 -1.90 15.45
C SER A 197 -3.68 -0.95 14.28
N GLY A 198 -2.44 -0.50 14.11
CA GLY A 198 -2.03 0.34 12.98
C GLY A 198 -2.15 -0.39 11.65
N GLY A 199 -1.84 -1.68 11.63
CA GLY A 199 -2.02 -2.53 10.47
C GLY A 199 -3.49 -2.67 10.07
N LEU A 200 -4.39 -2.93 11.02
CA LEU A 200 -5.83 -3.00 10.74
C LEU A 200 -6.36 -1.70 10.16
N LEU A 201 -5.92 -0.57 10.72
CA LEU A 201 -6.25 0.76 10.20
C LEU A 201 -5.82 0.90 8.73
N GLY A 202 -4.56 0.60 8.43
CA GLY A 202 -4.03 0.67 7.08
C GLY A 202 -4.72 -0.29 6.12
N ALA A 203 -5.05 -1.49 6.59
CA ALA A 203 -5.75 -2.51 5.80
C ALA A 203 -7.14 -2.03 5.38
N SER A 204 -7.92 -1.51 6.31
CA SER A 204 -9.28 -1.01 6.07
C SER A 204 -9.28 0.22 5.17
N LEU A 205 -8.39 1.18 5.44
CA LEU A 205 -8.24 2.37 4.60
C LEU A 205 -7.96 1.99 3.16
N TRP A 206 -6.93 1.17 2.93
CA TRP A 206 -6.52 0.79 1.59
C TRP A 206 -7.45 -0.21 0.91
N PHE A 207 -8.27 -0.95 1.67
CA PHE A 207 -9.35 -1.74 1.12
C PHE A 207 -10.39 -0.84 0.44
N VAL A 208 -10.88 0.18 1.15
CA VAL A 208 -11.90 1.11 0.61
C VAL A 208 -11.33 1.99 -0.51
N VAL A 209 -10.13 2.54 -0.32
CA VAL A 209 -9.41 3.28 -1.39
C VAL A 209 -9.12 2.37 -2.58
N GLY A 210 -8.79 1.10 -2.34
CA GLY A 210 -8.60 0.07 -3.37
C GLY A 210 -9.81 -0.12 -4.27
N ILE A 211 -11.01 -0.20 -3.68
CA ILE A 211 -12.28 -0.35 -4.39
C ILE A 211 -12.54 0.87 -5.28
N ILE A 212 -12.52 2.08 -4.71
CA ILE A 212 -12.86 3.29 -5.49
C ILE A 212 -11.84 3.55 -6.60
N GLU A 213 -10.57 3.25 -6.34
CA GLU A 213 -9.54 3.40 -7.36
C GLU A 213 -9.76 2.44 -8.53
N LYS A 214 -10.14 1.20 -8.24
CA LYS A 214 -10.39 0.20 -9.29
C LYS A 214 -11.67 0.46 -10.08
N VAL A 215 -12.75 0.79 -9.38
CA VAL A 215 -14.10 0.87 -9.97
C VAL A 215 -14.33 2.21 -10.66
N TYR A 216 -13.76 3.30 -10.13
CA TYR A 216 -14.08 4.65 -10.58
C TYR A 216 -12.86 5.44 -11.09
N ILE A 217 -11.81 5.57 -10.28
CA ILE A 217 -10.69 6.50 -10.60
C ILE A 217 -9.87 6.01 -11.80
N PHE A 218 -9.53 4.72 -11.84
CA PHE A 218 -8.70 4.13 -12.89
C PHE A 218 -9.48 3.38 -13.97
N LYS A 219 -10.78 3.67 -14.11
CA LYS A 219 -11.58 3.15 -15.22
C LYS A 219 -11.16 3.81 -16.54
N ARG A 220 -10.10 3.28 -17.16
CA ARG A 220 -9.52 3.74 -18.44
C ARG A 220 -10.09 2.93 -19.61
N LYS A 221 -10.18 3.56 -20.78
CA LYS A 221 -10.58 2.87 -22.02
C LYS A 221 -9.46 1.94 -22.47
N GLU A 222 -9.81 0.69 -22.78
CA GLU A 222 -8.90 -0.26 -23.41
C GLU A 222 -8.84 0.04 -24.91
N ASP A 223 -7.64 0.11 -25.47
CA ASP A 223 -7.44 0.23 -26.92
C ASP A 223 -6.82 -1.07 -27.45
N PRO A 224 -7.55 -1.85 -28.28
CA PRO A 224 -7.06 -3.12 -28.82
C PRO A 224 -5.88 -2.96 -29.79
N SER A 225 -5.70 -1.78 -30.39
CA SER A 225 -4.66 -1.54 -31.39
C SER A 225 -3.30 -1.20 -30.76
N LEU A 226 -3.26 -0.79 -29.49
CA LEU A 226 -2.04 -0.28 -28.85
C LEU A 226 -0.99 -1.39 -28.61
N ASP A 227 0.25 -1.17 -29.06
CA ASP A 227 1.41 -2.01 -28.74
C ASP A 227 2.37 -1.34 -27.73
N ILE A 228 2.34 -0.01 -27.65
CA ILE A 228 3.19 0.81 -26.77
C ILE A 228 2.34 2.00 -26.27
N LYS A 229 2.49 2.39 -25.01
CA LYS A 229 1.84 3.58 -24.47
C LYS A 229 2.76 4.79 -24.60
N GLU A 230 2.36 5.79 -25.36
CA GLU A 230 3.09 7.06 -25.43
C GLU A 230 2.56 8.05 -24.39
N CYS A 231 3.45 8.71 -23.66
CA CYS A 231 3.07 9.77 -22.74
C CYS A 231 2.71 11.05 -23.52
N GLY A 232 1.47 11.53 -23.42
CA GLY A 232 1.05 12.78 -24.08
C GLY A 232 1.69 14.07 -23.54
N PHE A 233 2.71 14.00 -22.69
CA PHE A 233 3.44 15.16 -22.17
C PHE A 233 4.92 15.14 -22.54
N CYS A 234 5.62 14.03 -22.29
CA CYS A 234 7.04 13.91 -22.61
C CYS A 234 7.31 13.03 -23.84
N SER A 235 6.27 12.56 -24.53
CA SER A 235 6.34 11.65 -25.68
C SER A 235 7.13 10.36 -25.46
N LYS A 236 7.41 9.99 -24.20
CA LYS A 236 8.15 8.77 -23.93
C LYS A 236 7.27 7.54 -24.15
N LYS A 237 7.87 6.56 -24.81
CA LYS A 237 7.31 5.22 -25.05
C LYS A 237 7.45 4.38 -23.77
N ASN A 238 6.31 3.96 -23.24
CA ASN A 238 6.20 3.14 -22.04
C ASN A 238 5.64 1.76 -22.41
N PRO A 239 6.13 0.67 -21.76
CA PRO A 239 5.56 -0.65 -21.94
C PRO A 239 4.09 -0.71 -21.53
N LEU A 240 3.31 -1.59 -22.15
CA LEU A 240 1.87 -1.75 -21.93
C LEU A 240 1.47 -1.96 -20.45
N LYS A 241 2.36 -2.56 -19.65
CA LYS A 241 2.14 -2.81 -18.21
C LYS A 241 2.11 -1.54 -17.35
N PHE A 242 2.70 -0.44 -17.81
CA PHE A 242 2.84 0.78 -17.00
C PHE A 242 1.53 1.58 -16.95
N TRP A 243 1.24 2.12 -15.76
CA TRP A 243 0.10 2.99 -15.50
C TRP A 243 0.47 4.47 -15.48
N TYR A 244 1.76 4.76 -15.26
CA TYR A 244 2.36 6.09 -15.25
C TYR A 244 3.57 6.09 -16.18
N CYS A 245 3.90 7.27 -16.71
CA CYS A 245 5.11 7.46 -17.47
C CYS A 245 6.35 7.26 -16.58
N SER A 246 7.32 6.46 -17.04
CA SER A 246 8.58 6.21 -16.32
C SER A 246 9.37 7.48 -16.04
N ASP A 247 9.35 8.45 -16.97
CA ASP A 247 10.14 9.67 -16.84
C ASP A 247 9.40 10.78 -16.09
N CYS A 248 8.19 11.14 -16.53
CA CYS A 248 7.48 12.30 -15.99
C CYS A 248 6.41 11.96 -14.94
N GLY A 249 6.17 10.68 -14.65
CA GLY A 249 5.20 10.24 -13.64
C GLY A 249 3.72 10.50 -13.97
N LYS A 250 3.40 11.13 -15.11
CA LYS A 250 2.01 11.39 -15.51
C LYS A 250 1.24 10.11 -15.81
N SER A 251 -0.06 10.12 -15.51
CA SER A 251 -0.96 9.01 -15.81
C SER A 251 -1.06 8.77 -17.33
N LEU A 252 -1.00 7.50 -17.73
CA LEU A 252 -1.18 7.09 -19.12
C LEU A 252 -2.66 6.81 -19.38
N PRO A 253 -3.36 7.55 -20.26
CA PRO A 253 -4.82 7.54 -20.35
C PRO A 253 -5.41 6.21 -20.86
N THR A 254 -4.64 5.42 -21.60
CA THR A 254 -5.07 4.15 -22.19
C THR A 254 -4.67 2.93 -21.34
N ALA A 255 -5.61 2.02 -21.13
CA ALA A 255 -5.33 0.70 -20.59
C ALA A 255 -4.81 -0.21 -21.70
N ALA A 256 -3.90 -1.13 -21.34
CA ALA A 256 -3.40 -2.10 -22.30
C ALA A 256 -4.48 -3.15 -22.61
N PRO A 257 -4.58 -3.62 -23.86
CA PRO A 257 -5.57 -4.62 -24.21
C PRO A 257 -5.22 -5.95 -23.56
N ARG A 258 -6.21 -6.58 -22.91
CA ARG A 258 -6.04 -7.81 -22.11
C ARG A 258 -5.44 -8.97 -22.89
N GLN A 259 -5.61 -8.98 -24.21
CA GLN A 259 -5.10 -10.01 -25.11
C GLN A 259 -3.59 -9.88 -25.38
N LYS A 260 -3.03 -8.65 -25.29
CA LYS A 260 -1.61 -8.37 -25.54
C LYS A 260 -0.79 -8.32 -24.25
N VAL A 261 -1.43 -8.11 -23.10
CA VAL A 261 -0.79 -8.33 -21.80
C VAL A 261 -0.70 -9.84 -21.60
N ALA A 262 0.52 -10.39 -21.58
CA ALA A 262 0.73 -11.83 -21.44
C ALA A 262 -0.08 -12.37 -20.25
N VAL A 263 -1.10 -13.17 -20.54
CA VAL A 263 -1.87 -13.90 -19.52
C VAL A 263 -1.00 -15.09 -19.12
N ILE A 264 -0.09 -14.86 -18.18
CA ILE A 264 0.71 -15.93 -17.59
C ILE A 264 -0.27 -16.78 -16.78
N PRO A 265 -0.32 -18.12 -16.95
CA PRO A 265 -1.12 -18.95 -16.07
C PRO A 265 -0.62 -18.75 -14.62
N TYR A 266 -1.51 -18.89 -13.62
CA TYR A 266 -1.20 -18.52 -12.23
C TYR A 266 -0.82 -17.05 -11.96
N HIS A 267 -1.43 -16.10 -12.67
CA HIS A 267 -1.31 -14.67 -12.39
C HIS A 267 -1.56 -14.28 -10.90
N GLY A 268 -2.30 -15.11 -10.15
CA GLY A 268 -2.43 -14.96 -8.69
C GLY A 268 -1.11 -15.16 -7.93
N ILE A 269 -0.31 -16.19 -8.27
CA ILE A 269 0.99 -16.44 -7.63
C ILE A 269 1.97 -15.33 -7.98
N GLU A 270 1.97 -14.87 -9.23
CA GLU A 270 2.79 -13.72 -9.64
C GLU A 270 2.45 -12.44 -8.87
N ARG A 271 1.16 -12.21 -8.58
CA ARG A 271 0.72 -11.08 -7.74
C ARG A 271 1.19 -11.22 -6.29
N VAL A 272 1.23 -12.44 -5.75
CA VAL A 272 1.77 -12.70 -4.40
C VAL A 272 3.30 -12.53 -4.39
N ILE A 273 4.01 -13.01 -5.40
CA ILE A 273 5.46 -12.77 -5.59
C ILE A 273 5.72 -11.26 -5.63
N ASN A 274 4.94 -10.51 -6.41
CA ASN A 274 5.07 -9.05 -6.49
C ASN A 274 4.70 -8.36 -5.17
N ALA A 275 3.75 -8.90 -4.39
CA ALA A 275 3.46 -8.40 -3.05
C ALA A 275 4.65 -8.61 -2.10
N PHE A 276 5.31 -9.77 -2.13
CA PHE A 276 6.52 -10.00 -1.34
C PHE A 276 7.70 -9.13 -1.78
N ARG A 277 7.89 -8.93 -3.09
CA ARG A 277 8.88 -7.96 -3.61
C ARG A 277 8.57 -6.54 -3.15
N PHE A 278 7.29 -6.16 -3.15
CA PHE A 278 6.81 -4.90 -2.61
C PHE A 278 7.13 -4.78 -1.11
N LEU A 279 6.86 -5.81 -0.31
CA LEU A 279 7.18 -5.80 1.13
C LEU A 279 8.68 -5.63 1.36
N SER A 280 9.51 -6.36 0.62
CA SER A 280 10.96 -6.20 0.65
C SER A 280 11.36 -4.75 0.37
N TRP A 281 10.83 -4.14 -0.70
CA TRP A 281 11.16 -2.75 -1.04
C TRP A 281 10.62 -1.73 -0.03
N LEU A 282 9.41 -1.94 0.50
CA LEU A 282 8.80 -1.10 1.54
C LEU A 282 9.65 -1.11 2.81
N PHE A 283 10.12 -2.27 3.26
CA PHE A 283 11.04 -2.36 4.38
C PHE A 283 12.35 -1.64 4.07
N GLY A 284 12.89 -1.77 2.85
CA GLY A 284 14.08 -1.05 2.43
C GLY A 284 13.95 0.47 2.49
N VAL A 285 12.87 1.02 1.97
CA VAL A 285 12.59 2.46 2.04
C VAL A 285 12.30 2.91 3.47
N ALA A 286 11.51 2.13 4.21
CA ALA A 286 11.26 2.39 5.63
C ALA A 286 12.58 2.44 6.40
N GLY A 287 13.49 1.49 6.20
CA GLY A 287 14.82 1.52 6.82
C GLY A 287 15.64 2.71 6.36
N ALA A 288 15.72 2.99 5.07
CA ALA A 288 16.48 4.13 4.55
C ALA A 288 16.03 5.48 5.14
N ILE A 289 14.75 5.64 5.45
CA ILE A 289 14.20 6.84 6.10
C ILE A 289 14.40 6.78 7.62
N THR A 290 14.15 5.62 8.24
CA THR A 290 14.08 5.50 9.70
C THR A 290 15.45 5.35 10.34
N THR A 291 16.41 4.71 9.68
CA THR A 291 17.77 4.51 10.17
C THR A 291 18.49 5.84 10.41
N PRO A 292 18.51 6.84 9.49
CA PRO A 292 19.09 8.15 9.77
C PRO A 292 18.38 8.88 10.91
N VAL A 293 17.05 8.78 10.98
CA VAL A 293 16.26 9.41 12.05
C VAL A 293 16.62 8.79 13.41
N ILE A 294 16.67 7.46 13.50
CA ILE A 294 17.09 6.73 14.72
C ILE A 294 18.52 7.14 15.11
N PHE A 295 19.44 7.22 14.15
CA PHE A 295 20.82 7.61 14.41
C PHE A 295 20.92 9.03 14.98
N VAL A 296 20.31 10.02 14.31
CA VAL A 296 20.31 11.42 14.76
C VAL A 296 19.73 11.53 16.17
N ILE A 297 18.63 10.84 16.45
CA ILE A 297 17.99 10.92 17.75
C ILE A 297 18.87 10.30 18.84
N PHE A 298 19.43 9.10 18.62
CA PHE A 298 20.31 8.50 19.61
C PHE A 298 21.62 9.28 19.78
N LEU A 299 22.10 9.96 18.74
CA LEU A 299 23.32 10.77 18.81
C LEU A 299 23.20 11.89 19.86
N PHE A 300 22.00 12.45 20.04
CA PHE A 300 21.70 13.45 21.08
C PHE A 300 21.56 12.85 22.49
N GLN A 301 21.38 11.54 22.62
CA GLN A 301 21.28 10.86 23.91
C GLN A 301 22.62 10.29 24.36
N ASP A 302 23.23 9.48 23.51
CA ASP A 302 24.48 8.78 23.76
C ASP A 302 25.09 8.33 22.41
N ILE A 303 26.34 8.73 22.16
CA ILE A 303 27.05 8.44 20.90
C ILE A 303 27.19 6.92 20.68
N PHE A 304 27.51 6.14 21.72
CA PHE A 304 27.67 4.70 21.60
C PHE A 304 26.34 4.01 21.31
N LEU A 305 25.26 4.44 21.97
CA LEU A 305 23.92 3.93 21.70
C LEU A 305 23.48 4.25 20.26
N ALA A 306 23.87 5.39 19.71
CA ALA A 306 23.58 5.77 18.33
C ALA A 306 24.23 4.84 17.32
N PHE A 307 25.52 4.51 17.53
CA PHE A 307 26.24 3.56 16.68
C PHE A 307 25.70 2.13 16.80
N ILE A 308 25.32 1.69 18.01
CA ILE A 308 24.72 0.36 18.17
C ILE A 308 23.32 0.34 17.52
N GLY A 309 22.50 1.36 17.77
CA GLY A 309 21.14 1.48 17.26
C GLY A 309 21.08 1.54 15.74
N ILE A 310 22.00 2.26 15.09
CA ILE A 310 22.06 2.31 13.62
C ILE A 310 22.46 0.95 13.04
N VAL A 311 23.43 0.25 13.64
CA VAL A 311 23.84 -1.10 13.18
C VAL A 311 22.67 -2.08 13.30
N PHE A 312 21.98 -2.11 14.45
CA PHE A 312 20.80 -2.96 14.62
C PHE A 312 19.65 -2.60 13.67
N SER A 313 19.39 -1.31 13.47
CA SER A 313 18.37 -0.84 12.53
C SER A 313 18.66 -1.28 11.11
N VAL A 314 19.90 -1.06 10.62
CA VAL A 314 20.33 -1.50 9.28
C VAL A 314 20.22 -3.01 9.14
N LEU A 315 20.72 -3.77 10.12
CA LEU A 315 20.68 -5.24 10.09
C LEU A 315 19.24 -5.76 10.08
N PHE A 316 18.36 -5.20 10.91
CA PHE A 316 16.96 -5.60 10.97
C PHE A 316 16.23 -5.29 9.66
N THR A 317 16.39 -4.08 9.13
CA THR A 317 15.84 -3.68 7.83
C THR A 317 16.34 -4.64 6.75
N TYR A 318 17.65 -4.89 6.69
CA TYR A 318 18.25 -5.77 5.70
C TYR A 318 17.73 -7.21 5.81
N LEU A 319 17.58 -7.72 7.03
CA LEU A 319 17.01 -9.05 7.28
C LEU A 319 15.56 -9.14 6.79
N MET A 320 14.72 -8.15 7.10
CA MET A 320 13.33 -8.12 6.62
C MET A 320 13.27 -8.03 5.10
N MET A 321 14.09 -7.16 4.48
CA MET A 321 14.21 -7.08 3.02
C MET A 321 14.55 -8.45 2.41
N LEU A 322 15.54 -9.13 2.97
CA LEU A 322 15.98 -10.45 2.52
C LEU A 322 14.91 -11.51 2.69
N ILE A 323 14.24 -11.57 3.85
CA ILE A 323 13.18 -12.57 4.11
C ILE A 323 12.06 -12.45 3.08
N PHE A 324 11.56 -11.23 2.85
CA PHE A 324 10.50 -11.02 1.87
C PHE A 324 10.99 -11.26 0.44
N ARG A 325 12.23 -10.90 0.12
CA ARG A 325 12.81 -11.19 -1.20
C ARG A 325 12.97 -12.68 -1.44
N PHE A 326 13.49 -13.39 -0.44
CA PHE A 326 13.65 -14.83 -0.44
C PHE A 326 12.29 -15.54 -0.58
N ALA A 327 11.27 -15.11 0.17
CA ALA A 327 9.92 -15.65 0.01
C ALA A 327 9.36 -15.43 -1.41
N ALA A 328 9.60 -14.26 -2.00
CA ALA A 328 9.20 -13.97 -3.37
C ALA A 328 9.92 -14.87 -4.38
N ASP A 329 11.24 -15.07 -4.22
CA ASP A 329 12.06 -15.85 -5.13
C ASP A 329 11.77 -17.36 -4.98
N MET A 330 11.50 -17.85 -3.77
CA MET A 330 11.02 -19.22 -3.52
C MET A 330 9.69 -19.48 -4.24
N LEU A 331 8.72 -18.57 -4.11
CA LEU A 331 7.44 -18.68 -4.82
C LEU A 331 7.61 -18.59 -6.34
N ALA A 332 8.55 -17.78 -6.82
CA ALA A 332 8.89 -17.70 -8.25
C ALA A 332 9.50 -19.01 -8.77
N CYS A 333 10.39 -19.64 -8.00
CA CYS A 333 10.94 -20.96 -8.31
C CYS A 333 9.87 -22.05 -8.33
N PHE A 334 8.98 -22.09 -7.33
CA PHE A 334 7.84 -23.02 -7.31
C PHE A 334 6.89 -22.81 -8.50
N ALA A 335 6.60 -21.55 -8.84
CA ALA A 335 5.81 -21.24 -10.02
C ALA A 335 6.49 -21.77 -11.28
N LYS A 336 7.80 -21.52 -11.43
CA LYS A 336 8.60 -21.95 -12.59
C LYS A 336 8.76 -23.47 -12.70
N SER A 337 8.92 -24.19 -11.58
CA SER A 337 9.03 -25.66 -11.58
C SER A 337 7.72 -26.35 -11.95
N SER A 338 6.59 -25.69 -11.71
CA SER A 338 5.26 -26.15 -12.14
C SER A 338 5.03 -25.98 -13.66
N TYR A 339 5.99 -25.36 -14.37
CA TYR A 339 6.06 -25.28 -15.82
C TYR A 339 7.26 -26.07 -16.38
N PRO A 340 7.05 -27.23 -17.02
CA PRO A 340 7.99 -27.66 -18.05
C PRO A 340 7.90 -26.65 -19.20
N LYS A 341 9.02 -26.03 -19.55
CA LYS A 341 9.18 -25.09 -20.66
C LYS A 341 8.43 -25.54 -21.93
N ALA A 342 7.46 -24.75 -22.37
CA ALA A 342 7.01 -24.72 -23.77
C ALA A 342 7.97 -23.85 -24.63
N GLU A 343 9.28 -24.05 -24.50
CA GLU A 343 10.29 -23.29 -25.28
C GLU A 343 10.48 -23.78 -26.72
N ASN A 344 9.81 -24.86 -27.15
CA ASN A 344 10.00 -25.42 -28.49
C ASN A 344 8.91 -25.05 -29.52
N ALA A 345 7.96 -24.17 -29.21
CA ALA A 345 6.81 -23.92 -30.10
C ALA A 345 6.74 -22.51 -30.76
N ALA A 346 7.82 -21.73 -30.73
CA ALA A 346 7.84 -20.44 -31.45
C ALA A 346 9.25 -20.03 -31.90
N GLN A 347 9.92 -20.87 -32.70
CA GLN A 347 10.77 -20.31 -33.74
C GLN A 347 9.89 -20.14 -34.99
N PRO A 348 9.58 -18.91 -35.44
CA PRO A 348 9.08 -18.75 -36.79
C PRO A 348 10.19 -19.24 -37.72
N GLN A 349 9.85 -20.25 -38.52
CA GLN A 349 10.65 -20.62 -39.69
C GLN A 349 10.81 -19.36 -40.55
N ALA A 350 11.94 -18.68 -40.40
CA ALA A 350 12.38 -17.70 -41.37
C ALA A 350 12.67 -18.49 -42.65
N GLY A 351 11.77 -18.35 -43.61
CA GLY A 351 11.91 -18.91 -44.95
C GLY A 351 13.27 -18.51 -45.52
N ARG A 352 14.06 -19.54 -45.83
CA ARG A 352 15.07 -19.45 -46.88
C ARG A 352 14.35 -19.78 -48.18
N GLN A 353 14.09 -18.75 -48.99
CA GLN A 353 14.20 -18.85 -50.43
C GLN A 353 15.44 -18.08 -50.83
#